data_AF-A0A8X6QG53-F1
#
_entry.id   AF-A0A8X6QG53-F1
#
_cell.length_a   1.000
_cell.length_b   1.000
_cell.length_c   1.000
_cell.angle_alpha   90.00
_cell.angle_beta   90.00
_cell.angle_gamma   90.00
#
_symmetry.space_group_name_H-M   'P 1'
#
loop_
_entity.id
_entity.type
_entity.pdbx_description
1 polymer ?
#
loop_
_entity_poly.entity_id
_entity_poly.type
_entity_poly.pdbx_seq_one_letter_code
_entity_poly.pdbx_strand_id
1 'polypeptide(L)'
;MPIQCYRCRTPGVIKSKCPTCSRTNETETAVNCMTLFNLNSNSDPSNLIVLGIFVEKIAVFASIRASHTIVGEKLFKFLQEHYITFANKMISFMMADGIRLTITALSTVVNLYINGKVIPREFRVLPEAKGNKTLIERDFLNAAGIVLDV
;
A
#
# COMPACT_ATOMS: atom_id res chain seq x y z
N MET A 1 2.10 41.56 -8.69
CA MET A 1 2.26 40.64 -9.84
C MET A 1 0.95 39.91 -10.07
N PRO A 2 0.40 39.86 -11.29
CA PRO A 2 -0.80 39.07 -11.56
C PRO A 2 -0.50 37.59 -11.35
N ILE A 3 -1.40 36.87 -10.67
CA ILE A 3 -1.31 35.42 -10.51
C ILE A 3 -1.38 34.79 -11.91
N GLN A 4 -0.47 33.87 -12.23
CA GLN A 4 -0.47 33.15 -13.51
C GLN A 4 -0.23 31.66 -13.25
N CYS A 5 -0.81 30.80 -14.10
CA CYS A 5 -0.61 29.37 -14.00
C CYS A 5 0.87 29.04 -14.25
N TYR A 6 1.50 28.35 -13.30
CA TYR A 6 2.93 28.02 -13.40
C TYR A 6 3.28 27.18 -14.65
N ARG A 7 2.33 26.40 -15.17
CA ARG A 7 2.57 25.48 -16.30
C ARG A 7 2.33 26.13 -17.67
N CYS A 8 1.18 26.76 -17.89
CA CYS A 8 0.81 27.33 -19.20
C CYS A 8 0.80 28.86 -19.23
N ARG A 9 1.19 29.52 -18.14
CA ARG A 9 1.25 30.99 -17.97
C ARG A 9 -0.09 31.73 -18.16
N THR A 10 -1.21 31.01 -18.14
CA THR A 10 -2.55 31.63 -18.20
C THR A 10 -2.73 32.58 -17.01
N PRO A 11 -3.04 33.87 -17.25
CA PRO A 11 -3.22 34.85 -16.19
C PRO A 11 -4.53 34.64 -15.43
N GLY A 12 -4.53 35.02 -14.15
CA GLY A 12 -5.67 34.97 -13.24
C GLY A 12 -5.98 33.61 -12.62
N VAL A 13 -5.20 32.56 -12.91
CA VAL A 13 -5.50 31.20 -12.45
C VAL A 13 -4.29 30.48 -11.87
N ILE A 14 -4.49 29.71 -10.79
CA ILE A 14 -3.48 28.80 -10.24
C ILE A 14 -3.58 27.42 -10.91
N LYS A 15 -2.50 26.62 -10.87
CA LYS A 15 -2.40 25.32 -11.57
C LYS A 15 -3.60 24.40 -11.32
N SER A 16 -4.08 24.32 -10.08
CA SER A 16 -5.21 23.46 -9.69
C SER A 16 -6.56 23.87 -10.28
N LYS A 17 -6.70 25.11 -10.75
CA LYS A 17 -7.93 25.67 -11.34
C LYS A 17 -7.72 26.12 -12.78
N CYS A 18 -6.64 25.68 -13.44
CA CYS A 18 -6.32 26.16 -14.77
C CYS A 18 -7.07 25.34 -15.83
N PRO A 19 -8.07 25.90 -16.53
CA PRO A 19 -8.90 25.15 -17.47
C PRO A 19 -8.09 24.56 -18.64
N THR A 20 -6.94 25.16 -18.97
CA THR A 20 -6.01 24.70 -20.01
C THR A 20 -5.15 23.51 -19.55
N CYS A 21 -4.72 23.49 -18.28
CA CYS A 21 -3.91 22.40 -17.73
C CYS A 21 -4.74 21.28 -17.11
N SER A 22 -6.00 21.55 -16.77
CA SER A 22 -6.95 20.59 -16.22
C SER A 22 -7.60 19.72 -17.31
N ARG A 23 -7.39 20.02 -18.60
CA ARG A 23 -7.95 19.26 -19.73
C ARG A 23 -6.89 18.89 -20.76
N THR A 24 -6.19 17.78 -20.54
CA THR A 24 -5.62 16.91 -21.59
C THR A 24 -5.26 15.55 -20.97
N ASN A 25 -6.20 14.60 -21.07
CA ASN A 25 -6.16 13.32 -21.85
C ASN A 25 -5.23 12.27 -21.22
N GLU A 26 -5.74 11.16 -20.67
CA GLU A 26 -6.16 9.97 -21.44
C GLU A 26 -5.20 9.64 -22.58
N THR A 27 -4.08 9.00 -22.21
CA THR A 27 -3.44 7.90 -22.95
C THR A 27 -2.20 7.50 -22.17
N GLU A 28 -2.24 6.33 -21.53
CA GLU A 28 -1.17 5.34 -21.57
C GLU A 28 -1.56 4.14 -20.70
N THR A 29 -1.91 3.07 -21.41
CA THR A 29 -2.08 1.72 -20.88
C THR A 29 -3.07 1.60 -19.73
N ALA A 30 -4.35 1.49 -20.09
CA ALA A 30 -5.31 0.79 -19.23
C ALA A 30 -4.85 -0.67 -19.11
N VAL A 31 -3.88 -0.92 -18.21
CA VAL A 31 -3.79 -2.22 -17.58
C VAL A 31 -5.11 -2.34 -16.85
N ASN A 32 -5.94 -3.24 -17.37
CA ASN A 32 -7.18 -3.69 -16.79
C ASN A 32 -6.87 -4.35 -15.44
N CYS A 33 -6.47 -3.53 -14.45
CA CYS A 33 -6.42 -3.91 -13.06
C CYS A 33 -7.87 -3.91 -12.61
N MET A 34 -8.52 -5.04 -12.86
CA MET A 34 -9.80 -5.43 -12.31
C MET A 34 -9.94 -4.82 -10.92
N THR A 35 -10.86 -3.88 -10.83
CA THR A 35 -11.10 -2.99 -9.70
C THR A 35 -11.54 -3.81 -8.49
N LEU A 36 -10.58 -4.43 -7.81
CA LEU A 36 -10.77 -4.94 -6.47
C LEU A 36 -10.75 -3.70 -5.57
N PHE A 37 -11.95 -3.18 -5.30
CA PHE A 37 -12.44 -2.71 -4.00
C PHE A 37 -13.33 -1.47 -4.10
N ASN A 38 -14.60 -1.71 -3.74
CA ASN A 38 -15.61 -0.73 -3.43
C ASN A 38 -15.14 0.11 -2.23
N LEU A 39 -14.79 1.36 -2.47
CA LEU A 39 -14.38 2.35 -1.48
C LEU A 39 -15.63 2.93 -0.81
N ASN A 40 -15.99 2.43 0.36
CA ASN A 40 -16.88 3.15 1.27
C ASN A 40 -16.22 3.26 2.64
N SER A 41 -15.46 4.34 2.83
CA SER A 41 -15.26 5.14 4.06
C SER A 41 -13.90 5.86 4.02
N ASN A 42 -13.97 7.18 3.82
CA ASN A 42 -13.05 8.26 4.24
C ASN A 42 -11.65 7.86 4.76
N SER A 43 -10.85 7.16 3.97
CA SER A 43 -9.41 7.04 4.21
C SER A 43 -8.70 7.72 3.06
N ASP A 44 -7.85 8.70 3.38
CA ASP A 44 -7.13 9.49 2.38
C ASP A 44 -6.41 8.55 1.40
N PRO A 45 -6.58 8.78 0.08
CA PRO A 45 -5.94 7.96 -0.95
C PRO A 45 -4.40 8.09 -0.96
N SER A 46 -3.83 8.97 -0.14
CA SER A 46 -2.40 9.29 -0.09
C SER A 46 -1.48 8.16 0.39
N ASN A 47 -1.99 7.15 1.09
CA ASN A 47 -1.18 6.07 1.66
C ASN A 47 -1.34 4.71 0.97
N LEU A 48 -2.03 4.66 -0.19
CA LEU A 48 -2.18 3.42 -0.96
C LEU A 48 -0.97 3.23 -1.88
N ILE A 49 -0.30 2.09 -1.76
CA ILE A 49 0.83 1.72 -2.60
C ILE A 49 0.47 0.45 -3.36
N VAL A 50 0.80 0.39 -4.66
CA VAL A 50 0.63 -0.83 -5.46
C VAL A 50 1.96 -1.56 -5.53
N LEU A 51 1.98 -2.82 -5.09
CA LEU A 51 3.15 -3.68 -5.07
C LEU A 51 2.94 -4.91 -5.95
N GLY A 52 4.00 -5.42 -6.57
CA GLY A 52 3.95 -6.71 -7.26
C GLY A 52 4.23 -7.87 -6.31
N ILE A 53 3.38 -8.91 -6.33
CA ILE A 53 3.64 -10.22 -5.72
C ILE A 53 3.39 -11.29 -6.77
N PHE A 54 4.35 -12.18 -7.00
CA PHE A 54 4.36 -13.08 -8.14
C PHE A 54 4.19 -12.30 -9.46
N VAL A 55 3.12 -12.59 -10.22
CA VAL A 55 2.74 -11.91 -11.47
C VAL A 55 1.63 -10.88 -11.23
N GLU A 56 1.08 -10.80 -10.01
CA GLU A 56 -0.05 -9.95 -9.69
C GLU A 56 0.35 -8.64 -9.00
N LYS A 57 -0.49 -7.61 -9.18
CA LYS A 57 -0.35 -6.33 -8.50
C LYS A 57 -1.36 -6.25 -7.37
N ILE A 58 -0.88 -6.02 -6.15
CA ILE A 58 -1.69 -5.86 -4.95
C ILE A 58 -1.65 -4.41 -4.47
N ALA A 59 -2.79 -3.89 -4.02
CA ALA A 59 -2.85 -2.60 -3.35
C ALA A 59 -2.72 -2.81 -1.83
N VAL A 60 -1.79 -2.10 -1.20
CA VAL A 60 -1.48 -2.20 0.23
C VAL A 60 -1.48 -0.82 0.87
N PHE A 61 -1.71 -0.79 2.18
CA PHE A 61 -1.69 0.45 2.93
C PHE A 61 -0.33 0.66 3.61
N ALA A 62 0.29 1.79 3.34
CA ALA A 62 1.49 2.23 4.01
C ALA A 62 1.16 2.71 5.43
N SER A 63 1.73 2.04 6.45
CA SER A 63 1.58 2.48 7.82
C SER A 63 2.90 2.98 8.37
N ILE A 64 2.95 4.30 8.61
CA ILE A 64 4.07 5.00 9.25
C ILE A 64 4.36 4.43 10.65
N ARG A 65 3.39 3.81 11.33
CA ARG A 65 3.50 3.34 12.73
C ARG A 65 3.67 1.82 12.87
N ALA A 66 3.70 1.06 11.79
CA ALA A 66 3.88 -0.38 11.87
C ALA A 66 5.37 -0.75 11.92
N SER A 67 5.77 -1.55 12.90
CA SER A 67 7.12 -2.16 12.98
C SER A 67 7.22 -3.48 12.23
N HIS A 68 6.08 -4.03 11.79
CA HIS A 68 5.97 -5.32 11.13
C HIS A 68 4.92 -5.24 10.02
N THR A 69 5.14 -5.99 8.94
CA THR A 69 4.14 -6.13 7.88
C THR A 69 3.06 -7.11 8.32
N ILE A 70 1.82 -6.62 8.43
CA ILE A 70 0.64 -7.42 8.78
C ILE A 70 -0.20 -7.65 7.54
N VAL A 71 -0.43 -8.91 7.21
CA VAL A 71 -1.18 -9.33 6.01
C VAL A 71 -2.68 -9.29 6.30
N GLY A 72 -3.42 -8.64 5.39
CA GLY A 72 -4.89 -8.62 5.40
C GLY A 72 -5.48 -9.96 4.96
N GLU A 73 -6.69 -10.28 5.43
CA GLU A 73 -7.39 -11.53 5.13
C GLU A 73 -7.40 -11.90 3.62
N LYS A 74 -7.60 -10.92 2.74
CA LYS A 74 -7.65 -11.16 1.29
C LYS A 74 -6.31 -11.57 0.71
N LEU A 75 -5.24 -10.89 1.12
CA LEU A 75 -3.89 -11.24 0.69
C LEU A 75 -3.46 -12.57 1.29
N PHE A 76 -3.90 -12.89 2.51
CA PHE A 76 -3.65 -14.20 3.10
C PHE A 76 -4.30 -15.33 2.28
N LYS A 77 -5.59 -15.21 1.92
CA LYS A 77 -6.28 -16.17 1.05
C LYS A 77 -5.58 -16.34 -0.30
N PHE A 78 -5.21 -15.23 -0.93
CA PHE A 78 -4.43 -15.24 -2.16
C PHE A 78 -3.11 -16.04 -2.02
N LEU A 79 -2.34 -15.81 -0.95
CA LEU A 79 -1.11 -16.56 -0.70
C LEU A 79 -1.37 -18.06 -0.47
N GLN A 80 -2.49 -18.42 0.17
CA GLN A 80 -2.90 -19.82 0.34
C GLN A 80 -3.28 -20.48 -0.98
N GLU A 81 -3.98 -19.78 -1.87
CA GLU A 81 -4.33 -20.24 -3.22
C GLU A 81 -3.07 -20.49 -4.08
N HIS A 82 -1.99 -19.76 -3.81
CA HIS A 82 -0.67 -19.97 -4.40
C HIS A 82 0.22 -20.98 -3.65
N TYR A 83 -0.37 -21.77 -2.75
CA TYR A 83 0.31 -22.84 -2.00
C TYR A 83 1.51 -22.37 -1.15
N ILE A 84 1.50 -21.11 -0.71
CA ILE A 84 2.53 -20.59 0.18
C ILE A 84 2.36 -21.16 1.58
N THR A 85 3.45 -21.72 2.11
CA THR A 85 3.49 -22.28 3.45
C THR A 85 3.78 -21.19 4.49
N PHE A 86 3.18 -21.35 5.65
CA PHE A 86 3.34 -20.45 6.79
C PHE A 86 3.87 -21.22 7.99
N ALA A 87 4.80 -20.61 8.71
CA ALA A 87 5.30 -21.10 9.99
C ALA A 87 4.60 -20.40 11.15
N ASN A 88 4.28 -21.14 12.20
CA ASN A 88 3.80 -20.54 13.45
C ASN A 88 4.93 -19.77 14.13
N LYS A 89 4.65 -18.52 14.50
CA LYS A 89 5.59 -17.64 15.19
C LYS A 89 4.87 -16.85 16.27
N MET A 90 5.36 -16.96 17.50
CA MET A 90 4.86 -16.11 18.58
C MET A 90 5.37 -14.69 18.35
N ILE A 91 4.45 -13.73 18.30
CA ILE A 91 4.77 -12.32 18.13
C ILE A 91 4.14 -11.50 19.26
N SER A 92 4.88 -10.51 19.73
CA SER A 92 4.38 -9.52 20.69
C SER A 92 4.23 -8.19 19.96
N PHE A 93 3.06 -7.57 20.09
CA PHE A 93 2.82 -6.21 19.60
C PHE A 93 2.27 -5.34 20.72
N MET A 94 2.62 -4.06 20.64
CA MET A 94 2.02 -3.03 21.46
C MET A 94 0.83 -2.46 20.70
N MET A 95 -0.35 -2.61 21.27
CA MET A 95 -1.57 -2.03 20.72
C MET A 95 -1.60 -0.52 20.96
N ALA A 96 -2.54 0.17 20.30
CA ALA A 96 -2.65 1.63 20.37
C ALA A 96 -3.00 2.13 21.79
N ASP A 97 -3.60 1.27 22.62
CA ASP A 97 -3.91 1.48 24.04
C ASP A 97 -2.71 1.25 24.97
N GLY A 98 -1.54 0.90 24.42
CA GLY A 98 -0.33 0.61 25.18
C GLY A 98 -0.27 -0.81 25.74
N ILE A 99 -1.30 -1.63 25.53
CA ILE A 99 -1.33 -3.02 26.00
C ILE A 99 -0.43 -3.86 25.10
N ARG A 100 0.42 -4.67 25.73
CA ARG A 100 1.21 -5.68 25.01
C ARG A 100 0.39 -6.94 24.86
N LEU A 101 0.17 -7.33 23.62
CA LEU A 101 -0.49 -8.58 23.29
C LEU A 101 0.51 -9.53 22.64
N THR A 102 0.59 -10.75 23.16
CA THR A 102 1.40 -11.83 22.60
C THR A 102 0.48 -12.88 22.02
N ILE A 103 0.56 -13.11 20.72
CA ILE A 103 -0.25 -14.12 20.02
C ILE A 103 0.63 -14.99 19.12
N THR A 104 0.11 -16.17 18.80
CA THR A 104 0.67 -17.01 17.75
C THR A 104 0.19 -16.48 16.41
N ALA A 105 1.10 -15.89 15.64
CA ALA A 105 0.84 -15.48 14.27
C ALA A 105 1.42 -16.51 13.29
N LEU A 106 0.94 -16.46 12.05
CA LEU A 106 1.55 -17.15 10.94
C LEU A 106 2.58 -16.22 10.29
N SER A 107 3.76 -16.75 9.95
CA SER A 107 4.82 -16.00 9.29
C SER A 107 5.30 -16.71 8.03
N THR A 108 5.60 -15.93 6.99
CA THR A 108 6.23 -16.42 5.77
C THR A 108 7.08 -15.31 5.15
N VAL A 109 8.01 -15.66 4.26
CA VAL A 109 8.82 -14.67 3.52
C VAL A 109 8.35 -14.65 2.08
N VAL A 110 7.94 -13.48 1.60
CA VAL A 110 7.44 -13.27 0.24
C VAL A 110 8.33 -12.27 -0.48
N ASN A 111 8.62 -12.55 -1.75
CA ASN A 111 9.36 -11.64 -2.62
C ASN A 111 8.43 -10.57 -3.19
N LEU A 112 8.74 -9.31 -2.90
CA LEU A 112 8.01 -8.15 -3.39
C LEU A 112 8.74 -7.51 -4.57
N TYR A 113 8.01 -7.25 -5.65
CA TYR A 113 8.53 -6.65 -6.87
C TYR A 113 8.16 -5.17 -6.92
N ILE A 114 9.18 -4.30 -6.86
CA ILE A 114 9.03 -2.84 -6.85
C ILE A 114 10.06 -2.24 -7.79
N ASN A 115 9.61 -1.50 -8.81
CA ASN A 115 10.49 -0.78 -9.75
C ASN A 115 11.65 -1.65 -10.30
N GLY A 116 11.37 -2.92 -10.63
CA GLY A 116 12.37 -3.86 -11.15
C GLY A 116 13.30 -4.48 -10.09
N LYS A 117 13.12 -4.15 -8.79
CA LYS A 117 13.83 -4.76 -7.67
C LYS A 117 12.98 -5.84 -7.01
N VAL A 118 13.65 -6.90 -6.56
CA VAL A 118 13.05 -7.95 -5.73
C VAL A 118 13.49 -7.74 -4.29
N ILE A 119 12.53 -7.55 -3.39
CA ILE A 119 12.78 -7.31 -1.97
C ILE A 119 12.08 -8.41 -1.17
N PRO A 120 12.82 -9.37 -0.59
CA PRO A 120 12.23 -10.38 0.29
C PRO A 120 11.71 -9.73 1.57
N ARG A 121 10.49 -10.10 1.98
CA ARG A 121 9.82 -9.49 3.13
C ARG A 121 9.11 -10.51 3.99
N GLU A 122 9.36 -10.46 5.30
CA GLU A 122 8.59 -11.24 6.26
C GLU A 122 7.16 -10.66 6.37
N PHE A 123 6.19 -11.52 6.09
CA PHE A 123 4.77 -11.31 6.20
C PHE A 123 4.24 -12.02 7.43
N ARG A 124 3.47 -11.30 8.25
CA ARG A 124 2.82 -11.86 9.42
C ARG A 124 1.32 -11.80 9.25
N VAL A 125 0.65 -12.91 9.45
CA VAL A 125 -0.80 -13.03 9.37
C VAL A 125 -1.33 -13.33 10.76
N LEU A 126 -2.37 -12.59 11.15
CA LEU A 126 -3.15 -12.89 12.35
C LEU A 126 -4.38 -13.66 11.90
N PRO A 127 -4.44 -15.00 12.05
CA PRO A 127 -5.53 -15.79 11.48
C PRO A 127 -6.90 -15.44 12.08
N GLU A 128 -6.95 -14.86 13.29
CA GLU A 128 -8.17 -14.40 13.94
C GLU A 128 -8.68 -13.05 13.41
N ALA A 129 -7.84 -12.27 12.73
CA ALA A 129 -8.21 -10.97 12.21
C ALA A 129 -9.01 -11.11 10.92
N LYS A 130 -10.27 -10.66 10.94
CA LYS A 130 -11.18 -10.67 9.78
C LYS A 130 -11.38 -9.26 9.23
N GLY A 131 -11.44 -9.13 7.90
CA GLY A 131 -11.64 -7.85 7.23
C GLY A 131 -10.51 -6.83 7.42
N ASN A 132 -9.36 -7.24 7.96
CA ASN A 132 -8.21 -6.36 8.14
C ASN A 132 -7.55 -6.04 6.80
N LYS A 133 -7.04 -4.80 6.67
CA LYS A 133 -6.22 -4.37 5.54
C LYS A 133 -4.78 -4.83 5.72
N THR A 134 -4.07 -5.05 4.61
CA THR A 134 -2.61 -5.28 4.64
C THR A 134 -1.91 -3.98 5.02
N LEU A 135 -1.11 -4.04 6.10
CA LEU A 135 -0.30 -2.95 6.60
C LEU A 135 1.17 -3.24 6.31
N ILE A 136 1.84 -2.31 5.64
CA ILE A 136 3.28 -2.40 5.38
C ILE A 136 4.02 -1.34 6.18
N GLU A 137 5.13 -1.76 6.79
CA GLU A 137 5.99 -0.90 7.59
C GLU A 137 6.79 0.09 6.75
N ARG A 138 7.17 1.20 7.38
CA ARG A 138 7.95 2.27 6.74
C ARG A 138 9.35 1.83 6.32
N ASP A 139 10.01 0.99 7.11
CA ASP A 139 11.39 0.59 6.82
C ASP A 139 11.50 -0.19 5.51
N PHE A 140 10.47 -0.98 5.19
CA PHE A 140 10.35 -1.60 3.88
C PHE A 140 10.18 -0.58 2.76
N LEU A 141 9.33 0.43 2.95
CA LEU A 141 9.12 1.48 1.96
C LEU A 141 10.40 2.27 1.69
N ASN A 142 11.14 2.61 2.75
CA ASN A 142 12.45 3.26 2.66
C ASN A 142 13.46 2.39 1.89
N ALA A 143 13.54 1.08 2.21
CA ALA A 143 14.41 0.14 1.50
C ALA A 143 14.04 -0.01 0.02
N ALA A 144 12.74 0.12 -0.30
CA ALA A 144 12.23 0.13 -1.66
C ALA A 144 12.47 1.46 -2.41
N GLY A 145 12.99 2.49 -1.72
CA GLY A 145 13.15 3.84 -2.28
C GLY A 145 11.82 4.60 -2.42
N ILE A 146 10.78 4.18 -1.70
CA ILE A 146 9.48 4.84 -1.66
C ILE A 146 9.45 5.78 -0.46
N VAL A 147 9.37 7.08 -0.74
CA VAL A 147 9.20 8.12 0.27
C VAL A 147 7.73 8.53 0.29
N LEU A 148 7.13 8.50 1.49
CA LEU A 148 5.81 9.08 1.72
C LEU A 148 5.99 10.59 1.88
N ASP A 149 5.35 11.37 1.01
CA ASP A 149 5.25 12.82 1.14
C ASP A 149 4.13 13.11 2.16
N VAL A 150 4.51 13.60 3.35
CA VAL A 150 3.63 13.82 4.52
C VAL A 150 3.37 15.29 4.77
#